data_AF-F8MXJ4-F1
#
_entry.id   AF-F8MXJ4-F1
#
_cell.length_a   1.000
_cell.length_b   1.000
_cell.length_c   1.000
_cell.angle_alpha   90.00
_cell.angle_beta   90.00
_cell.angle_gamma   90.00
#
_symmetry.space_group_name_H-M   'P 1'
#
loop_
_entity.id
_entity.type
_entity.pdbx_description
1 polymer ?
#
loop_
_entity_poly.entity_id
_entity_poly.type
_entity_poly.pdbx_seq_one_letter_code
_entity_poly.pdbx_strand_id
1 'polypeptide(L)'
;MSEITKQYESDIREYARDSDPEVAKAGRMGKSLLWKTSGKSSRDSLISSIYRAVKRLADAVEYGGTVNIPKAKEELEAEISRAS
;
A
#
# COMPACT_ATOMS: atom_id res chain seq x y z
N MET A 1 0.18 -1.83 -17.54
CA MET A 1 -0.13 -0.88 -16.47
C MET A 1 -1.15 0.13 -16.92
N SER A 2 -2.33 0.09 -16.29
CA SER A 2 -3.42 1.05 -16.53
C SER A 2 -3.13 2.44 -15.94
N GLU A 3 -3.86 3.47 -16.39
CA GLU A 3 -3.74 4.83 -15.84
C GLU A 3 -4.14 4.91 -14.37
N ILE A 4 -5.20 4.19 -13.97
CA ILE A 4 -5.64 4.14 -12.57
C ILE A 4 -4.59 3.50 -11.66
N THR A 5 -3.88 2.48 -12.14
CA THR A 5 -2.79 1.85 -11.38
C THR A 5 -1.60 2.80 -11.20
N LYS A 6 -1.30 3.65 -12.19
CA LYS A 6 -0.26 4.70 -12.04
C LYS A 6 -0.66 5.72 -10.97
N GLN A 7 -1.93 6.11 -10.94
CA GLN A 7 -2.45 7.00 -9.90
C GLN A 7 -2.30 6.37 -8.51
N TYR A 8 -2.69 5.11 -8.34
CA TYR A 8 -2.51 4.38 -7.08
C TYR A 8 -1.04 4.33 -6.62
N GLU A 9 -0.09 4.12 -7.54
CA GLU A 9 1.33 4.16 -7.21
C GLU A 9 1.76 5.57 -6.75
N SER A 10 1.22 6.64 -7.35
CA SER A 10 1.45 8.02 -6.93
C SER A 10 0.87 8.27 -5.53
N ASP A 11 -0.40 7.92 -5.31
CA ASP A 11 -1.09 8.12 -4.04
C ASP A 11 -0.36 7.43 -2.88
N ILE A 12 0.12 6.19 -3.07
CA ILE A 12 0.93 5.49 -2.05
C ILE A 12 2.18 6.29 -1.69
N ARG A 13 2.84 6.93 -2.67
CA ARG A 13 4.04 7.75 -2.45
C ARG A 13 3.70 9.08 -1.78
N GLU A 14 2.52 9.62 -2.03
CA GLU A 14 2.01 10.82 -1.36
C GLU A 14 1.66 10.53 0.10
N TYR A 15 0.93 9.46 0.39
CA TYR A 15 0.69 9.01 1.77
C TYR A 15 1.99 8.82 2.54
N ALA A 16 3.07 8.33 1.90
CA ALA A 16 4.37 8.15 2.57
C ALA A 16 5.03 9.45 3.07
N ARG A 17 4.54 10.60 2.60
CA ARG A 17 4.98 11.97 2.93
C ARG A 17 3.92 12.76 3.69
N ASP A 18 2.85 12.11 4.13
CA ASP A 18 1.80 12.75 4.91
C ASP A 18 2.36 13.40 6.19
N SER A 19 1.74 14.48 6.61
CA SER A 19 2.06 15.16 7.88
C SER A 19 1.71 14.30 9.10
N ASP A 20 0.70 13.44 9.00
CA ASP A 20 0.37 12.49 10.05
C ASP A 20 1.39 11.33 10.08
N PRO A 21 2.10 11.09 11.20
CA PRO A 21 3.13 10.07 11.29
C PRO A 21 2.63 8.64 11.03
N GLU A 22 1.39 8.32 11.39
CA GLU A 22 0.79 6.98 11.22
C GLU A 22 0.37 6.76 9.77
N VAL A 23 -0.26 7.75 9.14
CA VAL A 23 -0.54 7.74 7.69
C VAL A 23 0.76 7.60 6.90
N ALA A 24 1.78 8.40 7.27
CA ALA A 24 3.10 8.34 6.65
C ALA A 24 3.77 6.98 6.82
N LYS A 25 3.57 6.32 7.97
CA LYS A 25 4.08 4.97 8.21
C LYS A 25 3.37 3.92 7.34
N ALA A 26 2.05 4.03 7.16
CA ALA A 26 1.29 3.18 6.23
C ALA A 26 1.75 3.39 4.77
N GLY A 27 1.89 4.64 4.33
CA GLY A 27 2.40 4.96 2.99
C GLY A 27 3.83 4.47 2.74
N ARG A 28 4.74 4.60 3.73
CA ARG A 28 6.11 4.05 3.63
C ARG A 28 6.11 2.51 3.52
N MET A 29 5.21 1.84 4.25
CA MET A 29 5.01 0.39 4.11
C MET A 29 4.55 0.04 2.69
N GLY A 30 3.53 0.72 2.17
CA GLY A 30 3.08 0.52 0.79
C GLY A 30 4.20 0.76 -0.23
N LYS A 31 4.97 1.84 -0.08
CA LYS A 31 6.12 2.16 -0.93
C LYS A 31 7.18 1.06 -0.91
N SER A 32 7.46 0.47 0.24
CA SER A 32 8.38 -0.66 0.34
C SER A 32 7.86 -1.90 -0.41
N LEU A 33 6.55 -2.14 -0.38
CA LEU A 33 5.93 -3.29 -1.04
C LEU A 33 5.85 -3.10 -2.56
N LEU A 34 5.64 -1.87 -3.06
CA LEU A 34 5.71 -1.55 -4.48
C LEU A 34 7.03 -1.98 -5.14
N TRP A 35 8.14 -1.91 -4.41
CA TRP A 35 9.42 -2.43 -4.89
C TRP A 35 9.38 -3.94 -5.09
N LYS A 36 8.73 -4.68 -4.19
CA LYS A 36 8.61 -6.15 -4.23
C LYS A 36 7.67 -6.65 -5.34
N THR A 37 6.82 -5.80 -5.90
CA THR A 37 5.97 -6.14 -7.07
C THR A 37 6.71 -5.99 -8.39
N SER A 38 7.95 -5.48 -8.38
CA SER A 38 8.77 -5.33 -9.59
C SER A 38 9.11 -6.71 -10.16
N GLY A 39 8.86 -6.91 -11.45
CA GLY A 39 9.07 -8.19 -12.12
C GLY A 39 7.93 -9.21 -11.99
N LYS A 40 6.86 -8.89 -11.25
CA LYS A 40 5.64 -9.71 -11.21
C LYS A 40 4.75 -9.42 -12.42
N SER A 41 4.21 -10.46 -13.04
CA SER A 41 3.20 -10.33 -14.10
C SER A 41 1.90 -9.73 -13.57
N SER A 42 1.55 -10.04 -12.30
CA SER A 42 0.39 -9.49 -11.60
C SER A 42 0.64 -8.11 -10.97
N ARG A 43 1.62 -7.33 -11.46
CA ARG A 43 2.00 -6.04 -10.86
C ARG A 43 0.80 -5.09 -10.68
N ASP A 44 -0.06 -4.94 -11.67
CA ASP A 44 -1.18 -4.00 -11.62
C ASP A 44 -2.19 -4.32 -10.50
N SER A 45 -2.51 -5.61 -10.32
CA SER A 45 -3.40 -6.04 -9.24
C SER A 45 -2.74 -5.88 -7.88
N LEU A 46 -1.45 -6.21 -7.76
CA LEU A 46 -0.70 -6.03 -6.51
C LEU A 46 -0.62 -4.56 -6.09
N ILE A 47 -0.38 -3.63 -7.04
CA ILE A 47 -0.41 -2.19 -6.75
C ILE A 47 -1.78 -1.78 -6.21
N SER A 48 -2.86 -2.29 -6.80
CA SER A 48 -4.22 -2.01 -6.35
C SER A 48 -4.49 -2.56 -4.94
N SER A 49 -4.03 -3.78 -4.62
CA SER A 49 -4.12 -4.36 -3.28
C SER A 49 -3.36 -3.52 -2.24
N ILE A 50 -2.11 -3.13 -2.56
CA ILE A 50 -1.29 -2.28 -1.70
C ILE A 50 -1.99 -0.93 -1.45
N TYR A 51 -2.51 -0.30 -2.50
CA TYR A 51 -3.20 0.99 -2.39
C TYR A 51 -4.41 0.89 -1.47
N ARG A 52 -5.27 -0.12 -1.64
CA ARG A 52 -6.46 -0.31 -0.81
C ARG A 52 -6.12 -0.50 0.66
N ALA A 53 -5.04 -1.24 0.95
CA ALA A 53 -4.56 -1.43 2.32
C ALA A 53 -4.02 -0.12 2.92
N VAL A 54 -3.19 0.62 2.18
CA VAL A 54 -2.67 1.93 2.62
C VAL A 54 -3.82 2.90 2.88
N LYS A 55 -4.75 3.03 1.94
CA LYS A 55 -5.92 3.91 2.07
C LYS A 55 -6.76 3.52 3.29
N ARG A 56 -7.09 2.24 3.46
CA ARG A 56 -7.85 1.77 4.64
C ARG A 56 -7.16 2.10 5.95
N LEU A 57 -5.82 2.00 6.01
CA LEU A 57 -5.06 2.38 7.20
C LEU A 57 -5.08 3.89 7.43
N ALA A 58 -4.98 4.70 6.36
CA ALA A 58 -5.09 6.15 6.44
C ALA A 58 -6.49 6.59 6.92
N ASP A 59 -7.55 6.03 6.33
CA ASP A 59 -8.94 6.25 6.75
C ASP A 59 -9.13 5.83 8.22
N ALA A 60 -8.50 4.74 8.67
CA ALA A 60 -8.57 4.32 10.06
C ALA A 60 -7.89 5.33 11.00
N VAL A 61 -6.78 5.97 10.60
CA VAL A 61 -6.17 7.05 11.39
C VAL A 61 -7.13 8.24 11.47
N GLU A 62 -7.67 8.69 10.33
CA GLU A 62 -8.57 9.85 10.25
C GLU A 62 -9.84 9.68 11.10
N TYR A 63 -10.44 8.49 11.07
CA TYR A 63 -11.70 8.20 11.78
C TYR A 63 -11.52 7.53 13.15
N GLY A 64 -10.30 7.47 13.68
CA GLY A 64 -10.02 6.89 15.01
C GLY A 64 -10.27 5.38 15.12
N GLY A 65 -10.13 4.66 14.01
CA GLY A 65 -10.21 3.20 13.93
C GLY A 65 -8.90 2.49 14.27
N THR A 66 -8.95 1.15 14.27
CA THR A 66 -7.77 0.33 14.58
C THR A 66 -6.76 0.31 13.44
N VAL A 67 -5.55 0.79 13.72
CA VAL A 67 -4.42 0.80 12.77
C VAL A 67 -3.49 -0.37 13.08
N ASN A 68 -3.51 -1.42 12.24
CA ASN A 68 -2.60 -2.57 12.37
C ASN A 68 -1.72 -2.74 11.13
N ILE A 69 -0.74 -1.84 11.01
CA ILE A 69 0.24 -1.82 9.91
C ILE A 69 1.03 -3.15 9.82
N PRO A 70 1.52 -3.76 10.92
CA PRO A 70 2.24 -5.03 10.84
C PRO A 70 1.42 -6.15 10.19
N LYS A 71 0.16 -6.31 10.58
CA LYS A 71 -0.74 -7.32 9.99
C LYS A 71 -0.98 -7.08 8.50
N ALA A 72 -1.29 -5.83 8.12
CA ALA A 72 -1.49 -5.48 6.72
C ALA A 72 -0.25 -5.75 5.86
N LYS A 73 0.95 -5.49 6.41
CA LYS A 73 2.21 -5.80 5.75
C LYS A 73 2.37 -7.31 5.54
N GLU A 74 2.15 -8.12 6.56
CA GLU A 74 2.28 -9.58 6.46
C GLU A 74 1.33 -10.18 5.42
N GLU A 75 0.06 -9.76 5.41
CA GLU A 75 -0.95 -10.20 4.44
C GLU A 75 -0.54 -9.86 2.99
N LEU A 76 -0.08 -8.62 2.76
CA LEU A 76 0.37 -8.18 1.43
C LEU A 76 1.68 -8.85 0.99
N GLU A 77 2.63 -9.05 1.89
CA GLU A 77 3.87 -9.78 1.58
C GLU A 77 3.56 -11.22 1.17
N ALA A 78 2.62 -11.88 1.85
CA ALA A 78 2.17 -13.22 1.50
C ALA A 78 1.40 -13.25 0.16
N GLU A 79 0.64 -12.21 -0.19
CA GLU A 79 0.00 -12.06 -1.51
C GLU A 79 1.05 -11.90 -2.61
N ILE A 80 2.00 -10.97 -2.45
CA ILE A 80 3.07 -10.71 -3.41
C ILE A 80 3.94 -11.95 -3.63
N SER A 81 4.23 -12.71 -2.57
CA SER A 81 5.01 -13.95 -2.67
C SER A 81 4.30 -15.03 -3.48
N ARG A 82 2.96 -15.09 -3.43
CA ARG A 82 2.14 -16.08 -4.14
C ARG A 82 1.84 -15.67 -5.58
N ALA A 83 1.91 -14.38 -5.88
CA ALA A 83 1.66 -13.84 -7.21
C ALA A 83 2.82 -14.18 -8.17
N SER A 84 2.46 -14.50 -9.43
CA SER A 84 3.40 -14.77 -10.53
C SER A 84 4.06 -13.51 -11.06
#